data_AF-A0A8T1H1J9-F1
#
_entry.id   AF-A0A8T1H1J9-F1
#
_cell.length_a   1.000
_cell.length_b   1.000
_cell.length_c   1.000
_cell.angle_alpha   90.00
_cell.angle_beta   90.00
_cell.angle_gamma   90.00
#
_symmetry.space_group_name_H-M   'P 1'
#
loop_
_entity.id
_entity.type
_entity.pdbx_description
1 polymer ?
#
loop_
_entity_poly.entity_id
_entity_poly.type
_entity_poly.pdbx_seq_one_letter_code
_entity_poly.pdbx_strand_id
1 'polypeptide(L)'
;MTATNKAFAYVFNTPSEDHKVARVLSSHDPEKAVPLLSFDAFDSETQVKIRSVAPALFTASSGLEMPQYNVNERVFDILMAYLLKNYPQLKKLGADGPVVQRIEACTRDKGFSSNDLLAWSSELAGDKSTNTIQAGAATQDTSTDFTKRPMHLHQASVIEQLILVNQKLDMRLSIMEAKFYNKQQDTPTTNEVSTNTESNEPPAKRRRTSGATNLKDVWFTWFTQEPRMWSSTDAGTKYARSTAKQVVASLKLFLPDGFKLHEKSPRYRDEVLKIGEAAEVELLAYIRGRDITARGAQNF
;
A
#
# COMPACT_ATOMS: atom_id res chain seq x y z
N MET A 1 -31.27 9.17 12.66
CA MET A 1 -30.00 8.45 12.44
C MET A 1 -28.97 9.44 11.94
N THR A 2 -28.00 9.78 12.79
CA THR A 2 -26.98 10.81 12.52
C THR A 2 -26.03 10.27 11.46
N ALA A 3 -25.93 10.95 10.31
CA ALA A 3 -24.99 10.60 9.26
C ALA A 3 -23.56 10.90 9.73
N THR A 4 -22.92 9.90 10.36
CA THR A 4 -21.50 9.99 10.70
C THR A 4 -20.71 10.13 9.40
N ASN A 5 -20.05 11.28 9.23
CA ASN A 5 -19.26 11.60 8.06
C ASN A 5 -18.23 10.47 7.81
N LYS A 6 -18.22 9.89 6.59
CA LYS A 6 -17.32 8.79 6.22
C LYS A 6 -15.84 9.11 6.52
N ALA A 7 -15.44 10.37 6.45
CA ALA A 7 -14.09 10.80 6.81
C ALA A 7 -13.79 10.66 8.32
N PHE A 8 -14.79 10.91 9.18
CA PHE A 8 -14.64 10.68 10.63
C PHE A 8 -14.60 9.18 10.94
N ALA A 9 -15.44 8.36 10.32
CA ALA A 9 -15.37 6.91 10.47
C ALA A 9 -14.01 6.36 9.99
N TYR A 10 -13.48 6.89 8.89
CA TYR A 10 -12.17 6.54 8.36
C TYR A 10 -11.07 6.88 9.38
N VAL A 11 -10.98 8.10 9.91
CA VAL A 11 -9.92 8.50 10.86
C VAL A 11 -9.89 7.67 12.15
N PHE A 12 -11.05 7.22 12.65
CA PHE A 12 -11.12 6.46 13.90
C PHE A 12 -11.03 4.93 13.72
N ASN A 13 -11.42 4.39 12.55
CA ASN A 13 -11.35 2.94 12.29
C ASN A 13 -10.15 2.51 11.43
N THR A 14 -9.47 3.43 10.72
CA THR A 14 -8.34 3.07 9.84
C THR A 14 -7.13 2.47 10.53
N PRO A 15 -6.71 2.84 11.75
CA PRO A 15 -5.48 2.26 12.29
C PRO A 15 -5.59 0.74 12.44
N SER A 16 -6.78 0.23 12.81
CA SER A 16 -6.99 -1.21 12.95
C SER A 16 -7.14 -1.92 11.60
N GLU A 17 -7.87 -1.33 10.65
CA GLU A 17 -8.01 -1.87 9.30
C GLU A 17 -6.68 -1.85 8.53
N ASP A 18 -5.91 -0.76 8.61
CA ASP A 18 -4.59 -0.63 8.01
C ASP A 18 -3.59 -1.60 8.63
N HIS A 19 -3.63 -1.81 9.95
CA HIS A 19 -2.83 -2.87 10.60
C HIS A 19 -3.19 -4.27 10.09
N LYS A 20 -4.48 -4.56 9.84
CA LYS A 20 -4.92 -5.83 9.25
C LYS A 20 -4.41 -5.99 7.82
N VAL A 21 -4.54 -4.95 7.00
CA VAL A 21 -4.03 -4.94 5.62
C VAL A 21 -2.51 -5.14 5.62
N ALA A 22 -1.77 -4.42 6.46
CA ALA A 22 -0.31 -4.56 6.57
C ALA A 22 0.10 -5.98 7.00
N ARG A 23 -0.64 -6.63 7.91
CA ARG A 23 -0.42 -8.03 8.28
C ARG A 23 -0.66 -8.96 7.11
N VAL A 24 -1.78 -8.83 6.39
CA VAL A 24 -2.09 -9.66 5.22
C VAL A 24 -1.02 -9.51 4.14
N LEU A 25 -0.58 -8.27 3.86
CA LEU A 25 0.50 -8.00 2.92
C LEU A 25 1.85 -8.61 3.37
N SER A 26 2.06 -8.71 4.68
CA SER A 26 3.24 -9.36 5.27
C SER A 26 3.06 -10.88 5.45
N SER A 27 2.04 -11.49 4.83
CA SER A 27 1.70 -12.92 4.98
C SER A 27 1.40 -13.36 6.42
N HIS A 28 0.90 -12.45 7.25
CA HIS A 28 0.45 -12.70 8.61
C HIS A 28 -1.08 -12.69 8.68
N ASP A 29 -1.64 -13.49 9.60
CA ASP A 29 -3.08 -13.52 9.86
C ASP A 29 -3.57 -12.16 10.41
N PRO A 30 -4.66 -11.59 9.86
CA PRO A 30 -5.14 -10.25 10.24
C PRO A 30 -5.67 -10.18 11.68
N GLU A 31 -6.25 -11.25 12.20
CA GLU A 31 -6.91 -11.27 13.52
C GLU A 31 -6.02 -11.89 14.61
N LYS A 32 -5.04 -12.71 14.21
CA LYS A 32 -4.13 -13.36 15.16
C LYS A 32 -3.24 -12.33 15.84
N ALA A 33 -3.27 -12.29 17.17
CA ALA A 33 -2.31 -11.54 17.95
C ALA A 33 -0.89 -12.05 17.62
N VAL A 34 0.00 -11.15 17.21
CA VAL A 34 1.40 -11.50 16.98
C VAL A 34 2.07 -11.54 18.36
N PRO A 35 2.47 -12.72 18.86
CA PRO A 35 3.23 -12.78 20.11
C PRO A 35 4.55 -12.05 19.85
N LEU A 36 4.82 -11.02 20.65
CA LEU A 36 6.10 -10.34 20.64
C LEU A 36 7.15 -11.30 21.20
N LEU A 37 8.30 -11.36 20.54
CA LEU A 37 9.45 -12.08 21.10
C LEU A 37 9.88 -11.37 22.39
N SER A 38 10.13 -12.16 23.41
CA SER A 38 10.61 -11.71 24.70
C SER A 38 11.86 -12.50 25.07
N PHE A 39 12.64 -11.96 25.99
CA PHE A 39 13.78 -12.66 26.56
C PHE A 39 13.42 -13.47 27.80
N ASP A 40 12.13 -13.61 28.13
CA ASP A 40 11.67 -14.32 29.33
C ASP A 40 12.09 -15.79 29.38
N ALA A 41 12.39 -16.40 28.22
CA ALA A 41 12.89 -17.77 28.12
C ALA A 41 14.38 -17.90 28.51
N PHE A 42 15.15 -16.82 28.46
CA PHE A 42 16.55 -16.82 28.84
C PHE A 42 16.73 -16.69 30.35
N ASP A 43 17.78 -17.32 30.86
CA ASP A 43 18.23 -17.08 32.22
C ASP A 43 18.69 -15.63 32.44
N SER A 44 18.63 -15.16 33.68
CA SER A 44 18.95 -13.78 34.04
C SER A 44 20.37 -13.37 33.62
N GLU A 45 21.34 -14.29 33.62
CA GLU A 45 22.71 -14.00 33.23
C GLU A 45 22.80 -13.71 31.73
N THR A 46 22.16 -14.56 30.92
CA THR A 46 22.10 -14.38 29.46
C THR A 46 21.31 -13.13 29.08
N GLN A 47 20.22 -12.82 29.78
CA GLN A 47 19.50 -11.56 29.56
C GLN A 47 20.39 -10.34 29.81
N VAL A 48 21.19 -10.34 30.87
CA VAL A 48 22.13 -9.24 31.16
C VAL A 48 23.20 -9.13 30.07
N LYS A 49 23.73 -10.26 29.58
CA LYS A 49 24.68 -10.29 28.47
C LYS A 49 24.09 -9.66 27.21
N ILE A 50 22.88 -10.08 26.81
CA ILE A 50 22.19 -9.54 25.63
C ILE A 50 21.90 -8.04 25.80
N ARG A 51 21.36 -7.63 26.95
CA ARG A 51 21.06 -6.22 27.24
C ARG A 51 22.29 -5.34 27.27
N SER A 52 23.47 -5.87 27.60
CA SER A 52 24.72 -5.11 27.55
C SER A 52 25.14 -4.71 26.12
N VAL A 53 24.70 -5.47 25.11
CA VAL A 53 25.01 -5.22 23.69
C VAL A 53 24.05 -4.21 23.07
N ALA A 54 22.77 -4.19 23.50
CA ALA A 54 21.73 -3.37 22.87
C ALA A 54 22.06 -1.85 22.82
N PRO A 55 22.57 -1.19 23.87
CA PRO A 55 22.92 0.24 23.81
C PRO A 55 24.06 0.56 22.82
N ALA A 56 24.99 -0.38 22.62
CA ALA A 56 26.05 -0.23 21.62
C ALA A 56 25.49 -0.32 20.19
N LEU A 57 24.46 -1.15 19.99
CA LEU A 57 23.81 -1.28 18.69
C LEU A 57 22.93 -0.06 18.38
N PHE A 58 22.17 0.41 19.37
CA PHE A 58 21.16 1.47 19.26
C PHE A 58 21.60 2.82 19.83
N THR A 59 22.87 3.18 19.68
CA THR A 59 23.46 4.42 20.25
C THR A 59 22.72 5.70 19.89
N ALA A 60 22.07 5.77 18.73
CA ALA A 60 21.29 6.94 18.31
C ALA A 60 19.96 7.11 19.08
N SER A 61 19.54 6.10 19.84
CA SER A 61 18.24 6.03 20.51
C SER A 61 18.35 5.67 22.00
N SER A 62 19.57 5.53 22.50
CA SER A 62 19.90 5.17 23.89
C SER A 62 20.99 6.07 24.45
N GLY A 63 20.88 6.48 25.72
CA GLY A 63 21.88 7.31 26.37
C GLY A 63 21.88 8.78 25.95
N LEU A 64 20.78 9.27 25.37
CA LEU A 64 20.59 10.68 25.04
C LEU A 64 20.38 11.51 26.31
N GLU A 65 20.89 12.75 26.31
CA GLU A 65 20.83 13.69 27.45
C GLU A 65 19.40 13.91 27.96
N MET A 66 18.43 13.94 27.04
CA MET A 66 17.01 14.13 27.35
C MET A 66 16.32 12.76 27.43
N PRO A 67 15.88 12.29 28.62
CA PRO A 67 15.31 10.97 28.80
C PRO A 67 14.10 10.66 27.91
N GLN A 68 13.30 11.67 27.59
CA GLN A 68 12.10 11.56 26.74
C GLN A 68 12.36 11.14 25.29
N TYR A 69 13.60 11.30 24.80
CA TYR A 69 13.97 10.88 23.45
C TYR A 69 14.60 9.47 23.44
N ASN A 70 14.85 8.89 24.60
CA ASN A 70 15.34 7.52 24.68
C ASN A 70 14.19 6.54 24.48
N VAL A 71 14.45 5.51 23.69
CA VAL A 71 13.51 4.41 23.49
C VAL A 71 13.43 3.57 24.77
N ASN A 72 12.23 3.09 25.09
CA ASN A 72 12.00 2.27 26.28
C ASN A 72 12.80 0.95 26.21
N GLU A 73 13.34 0.50 27.35
CA GLU A 73 14.11 -0.75 27.47
C GLU A 73 13.37 -1.97 26.92
N ARG A 74 12.06 -2.07 27.16
CA ARG A 74 11.25 -3.19 26.63
C ARG A 74 11.18 -3.19 25.10
N VAL A 75 11.24 -2.03 24.47
CA VAL A 75 11.26 -1.92 23.01
C VAL A 75 12.63 -2.36 22.49
N PHE A 76 13.71 -2.02 23.18
CA PHE A 76 15.04 -2.54 22.84
C PHE A 76 15.11 -4.06 22.97
N ASP A 77 14.55 -4.62 24.03
CA ASP A 77 14.51 -6.07 24.22
C ASP A 77 13.81 -6.77 23.05
N ILE A 78 12.64 -6.26 22.65
CA ILE A 78 11.89 -6.80 21.51
C ILE A 78 12.70 -6.68 20.21
N LEU A 79 13.22 -5.50 19.90
CA LEU A 79 14.00 -5.27 18.68
C LEU A 79 15.24 -6.18 18.63
N MET A 80 15.94 -6.32 19.76
CA MET A 80 17.09 -7.18 19.89
C MET A 80 16.71 -8.66 19.72
N ALA A 81 15.58 -9.10 20.25
CA ALA A 81 15.09 -10.47 20.10
C ALA A 81 14.77 -10.81 18.63
N TYR A 82 14.09 -9.91 17.91
CA TYR A 82 13.86 -10.08 16.47
C TYR A 82 15.17 -10.09 15.68
N LEU A 83 16.11 -9.24 16.02
CA LEU A 83 17.40 -9.16 15.35
C LEU A 83 18.24 -10.43 15.58
N LEU A 84 18.29 -10.95 16.81
CA LEU A 84 18.95 -12.22 17.13
C LEU A 84 18.30 -13.40 16.41
N LYS A 85 16.97 -13.49 16.44
CA LYS A 85 16.24 -14.57 15.75
C LYS A 85 16.53 -14.62 14.25
N ASN A 86 16.70 -13.46 13.61
CA ASN A 86 16.94 -13.37 12.17
C ASN A 86 18.44 -13.31 11.80
N TYR A 87 19.35 -13.19 12.77
CA TYR A 87 20.79 -13.12 12.54
C TYR A 87 21.35 -14.26 11.67
N PRO A 88 20.97 -15.54 11.87
CA PRO A 88 21.42 -16.62 10.99
C PRO A 88 21.00 -16.44 9.53
N GLN A 89 19.81 -15.88 9.28
CA GLN A 89 19.30 -15.61 7.94
C GLN A 89 20.03 -14.43 7.30
N LEU A 90 20.28 -13.36 8.08
CA LEU A 90 21.06 -12.21 7.63
C LEU A 90 22.48 -12.64 7.22
N LYS A 91 23.11 -13.51 8.01
CA LYS A 91 24.44 -14.04 7.71
C LYS A 91 24.47 -14.90 6.44
N LYS A 92 23.39 -15.66 6.16
CA LYS A 92 23.24 -16.42 4.91
C LYS A 92 23.03 -15.52 3.69
N LEU A 93 22.30 -14.41 3.86
CA LEU A 93 22.01 -13.47 2.78
C LEU A 93 23.25 -12.65 2.38
N GLY A 94 24.06 -12.27 3.38
CA GLY A 94 25.33 -11.60 3.16
C GLY A 94 26.13 -11.50 4.45
N ALA A 95 27.15 -12.34 4.58
CA ALA A 95 28.01 -12.38 5.77
C ALA A 95 28.73 -11.05 6.02
N ASP A 96 29.12 -10.35 4.95
CA ASP A 96 29.79 -9.05 5.01
C ASP A 96 28.82 -7.87 4.89
N GLY A 97 27.52 -8.10 5.05
CA GLY A 97 26.52 -7.03 5.02
C GLY A 97 26.73 -6.03 6.16
N PRO A 98 26.41 -4.74 5.96
CA PRO A 98 26.66 -3.68 6.95
C PRO A 98 25.92 -3.94 8.28
N VAL A 99 24.75 -4.58 8.21
CA VAL A 99 23.98 -4.97 9.40
C VAL A 99 24.73 -6.06 10.19
N VAL A 100 25.21 -7.11 9.51
CA VAL A 100 25.94 -8.22 10.16
C VAL A 100 27.25 -7.71 10.77
N GLN A 101 28.00 -6.91 10.03
CA GLN A 101 29.24 -6.29 10.53
C GLN A 101 29.00 -5.44 11.77
N ARG A 102 27.95 -4.61 11.77
CA ARG A 102 27.63 -3.77 12.93
C ARG A 102 27.24 -4.59 14.15
N ILE A 103 26.40 -5.61 13.98
CA ILE A 103 26.01 -6.51 15.09
C ILE A 103 27.25 -7.18 15.66
N GLU A 104 28.06 -7.81 14.82
CA GLU A 104 29.26 -8.52 15.28
C GLU A 104 30.31 -7.59 15.91
N ALA A 105 30.46 -6.36 15.41
CA ALA A 105 31.34 -5.36 16.01
C ALA A 105 30.85 -4.96 17.42
N CYS A 106 29.58 -4.59 17.57
CA CYS A 106 29.01 -4.22 18.87
C CYS A 106 29.06 -5.38 19.88
N THR A 107 28.87 -6.61 19.42
CA THR A 107 28.97 -7.82 20.24
C THR A 107 30.41 -8.09 20.67
N ARG A 108 31.38 -7.90 19.76
CA ARG A 108 32.82 -8.05 20.05
C ARG A 108 33.33 -7.02 21.03
N ASP A 109 32.86 -5.77 20.93
CA ASP A 109 33.20 -4.70 21.89
C ASP A 109 32.78 -5.04 23.33
N LYS A 110 31.78 -5.91 23.50
CA LYS A 110 31.33 -6.43 24.79
C LYS A 110 31.96 -7.78 25.17
N GLY A 111 32.89 -8.28 24.37
CA GLY A 111 33.63 -9.51 24.63
C GLY A 111 32.92 -10.81 24.19
N PHE A 112 31.84 -10.71 23.42
CA PHE A 112 31.11 -11.85 22.90
C PHE A 112 31.48 -12.16 21.45
N SER A 113 31.25 -13.40 21.03
CA SER A 113 31.58 -13.93 19.71
C SER A 113 30.35 -14.11 18.84
N SER A 114 30.55 -14.32 17.53
CA SER A 114 29.48 -14.70 16.61
C SER A 114 28.81 -16.03 16.99
N ASN A 115 29.50 -16.91 17.73
CA ASN A 115 28.92 -18.17 18.20
C ASN A 115 27.89 -17.93 19.31
N ASP A 116 28.10 -16.93 20.17
CA ASP A 116 27.15 -16.55 21.22
C ASP A 116 25.86 -16.02 20.60
N LEU A 117 25.97 -15.20 19.53
CA LEU A 117 24.80 -14.73 18.76
C LEU A 117 24.02 -15.90 18.13
N LEU A 118 24.72 -16.90 17.59
CA LEU A 118 24.07 -18.10 17.05
C LEU A 118 23.39 -18.92 18.15
N ALA A 119 24.03 -19.07 19.30
CA ALA A 119 23.45 -19.76 20.45
C ALA A 119 22.17 -19.08 20.92
N TRP A 120 22.19 -17.75 21.13
CA TRP A 120 21.00 -16.98 21.50
C TRP A 120 19.91 -17.05 20.42
N SER A 121 20.28 -17.05 19.13
CA SER A 121 19.30 -17.21 18.05
C SER A 121 18.62 -18.58 18.08
N SER A 122 19.35 -19.63 18.43
CA SER A 122 18.84 -21.00 18.50
C SER A 122 17.88 -21.16 19.67
N GLU A 123 18.20 -20.56 20.80
CA GLU A 123 17.34 -20.56 21.99
C GLU A 123 16.02 -19.82 21.73
N LEU A 124 16.07 -18.66 21.08
CA LEU A 124 14.87 -17.94 20.60
C LEU A 124 14.05 -18.70 19.55
N ALA A 125 14.69 -19.60 18.79
CA ALA A 125 14.00 -20.44 17.83
C ALA A 125 13.40 -21.71 18.48
N GLY A 126 13.96 -22.17 19.59
CA GLY A 126 13.58 -23.36 20.34
C GLY A 126 12.22 -23.27 21.06
N ASP A 127 11.70 -22.05 21.26
CA ASP A 127 10.47 -21.72 22.00
C ASP A 127 9.15 -22.20 21.37
N LYS A 128 9.22 -23.10 20.37
CA LYS A 128 8.05 -23.83 19.83
C LYS A 128 8.03 -25.33 20.18
N SER A 129 9.02 -25.85 20.90
CA SER A 129 9.21 -27.31 21.04
C SER A 129 9.20 -27.85 22.47
N THR A 130 8.53 -27.19 23.42
CA THR A 130 8.31 -27.77 24.75
C THR A 130 6.84 -27.64 25.15
N ASN A 131 6.01 -28.49 24.54
CA ASN A 131 4.99 -29.31 25.21
C ASN A 131 3.97 -29.84 24.20
N THR A 132 4.33 -30.92 23.48
CA THR A 132 3.38 -32.01 23.18
C THR A 132 4.17 -33.27 22.79
N ILE A 133 4.40 -34.10 23.82
CA ILE A 133 4.45 -35.57 23.80
C ILE A 133 5.55 -36.24 22.95
N GLN A 134 6.51 -36.83 23.68
CA GLN A 134 7.26 -38.01 23.24
C GLN A 134 6.30 -39.13 22.84
N ALA A 135 6.36 -39.58 21.58
CA ALA A 135 6.41 -40.99 21.20
C ALA A 135 6.40 -41.09 19.66
N GLY A 136 7.47 -41.62 19.07
CA GLY A 136 7.51 -41.95 17.65
C GLY A 136 8.90 -41.86 17.06
N ALA A 137 9.67 -42.93 17.25
CA ALA A 137 10.90 -43.16 16.50
C ALA A 137 10.62 -43.34 14.99
N ALA A 138 11.60 -42.95 14.17
CA ALA A 138 11.75 -43.19 12.73
C ALA A 138 10.65 -42.54 11.85
N THR A 139 10.92 -41.95 10.68
CA THR A 139 11.85 -42.33 9.62
C THR A 139 12.11 -41.08 8.78
N GLN A 140 13.31 -40.94 8.22
CA GLN A 140 13.55 -40.04 7.10
C GLN A 140 12.64 -40.45 5.93
N ASP A 141 11.63 -39.65 5.63
CA ASP A 141 10.95 -39.73 4.33
C ASP A 141 11.15 -38.42 3.57
N THR A 142 12.05 -38.51 2.61
CA THR A 142 12.24 -37.51 1.57
C THR A 142 11.03 -37.60 0.64
N SER A 143 9.89 -37.02 1.03
CA SER A 143 8.73 -36.90 0.16
C SER A 143 8.86 -35.64 -0.70
N THR A 144 9.29 -35.81 -1.94
CA THR A 144 9.43 -34.76 -2.97
C THR A 144 8.09 -34.33 -3.58
N ASP A 145 7.02 -34.25 -2.77
CA ASP A 145 5.72 -33.77 -3.25
C ASP A 145 5.53 -32.31 -2.83
N PHE A 146 6.02 -31.39 -3.68
CA PHE A 146 5.98 -29.94 -3.47
C PHE A 146 4.55 -29.39 -3.28
N THR A 147 3.53 -30.14 -3.70
CA THR A 147 2.11 -29.77 -3.57
C THR A 147 1.59 -29.83 -2.14
N LYS A 148 2.26 -30.57 -1.24
CA LYS A 148 1.85 -30.73 0.17
C LYS A 148 2.45 -29.69 1.10
N ARG A 149 3.27 -28.77 0.60
CA ARG A 149 3.82 -27.68 1.43
C ARG A 149 2.68 -26.73 1.84
N PRO A 150 2.61 -26.32 3.12
CA PRO A 150 1.50 -25.50 3.64
C PRO A 150 1.33 -24.17 2.89
N MET A 151 2.40 -23.62 2.33
CA MET A 151 2.37 -22.41 1.50
C MET A 151 1.62 -22.62 0.18
N HIS A 152 1.78 -23.77 -0.48
CA HIS A 152 1.13 -24.06 -1.77
C HIS A 152 -0.36 -24.38 -1.59
N LEU A 153 -0.72 -25.08 -0.50
CA LEU A 153 -2.12 -25.31 -0.13
C LEU A 153 -2.85 -23.99 0.18
N HIS A 154 -2.19 -23.08 0.89
CA HIS A 154 -2.73 -21.75 1.15
C HIS A 154 -2.91 -20.94 -0.14
N GLN A 155 -1.91 -20.93 -1.02
CA GLN A 155 -2.01 -20.26 -2.32
C GLN A 155 -3.15 -20.83 -3.18
N ALA A 156 -3.32 -22.15 -3.23
CA ALA A 156 -4.41 -22.79 -3.96
C ALA A 156 -5.78 -22.39 -3.40
N SER A 157 -5.93 -22.38 -2.07
CA SER A 157 -7.17 -21.95 -1.41
C SER A 157 -7.50 -20.47 -1.69
N VAL A 158 -6.50 -19.58 -1.70
CA VAL A 158 -6.69 -18.17 -2.05
C VAL A 158 -7.12 -18.01 -3.51
N ILE A 159 -6.54 -18.77 -4.43
CA ILE A 159 -6.91 -18.76 -5.85
C ILE A 159 -8.37 -19.22 -6.03
N GLU A 160 -8.78 -20.31 -5.36
CA GLU A 160 -10.17 -20.78 -5.40
C GLU A 160 -11.15 -19.72 -4.86
N GLN A 161 -10.81 -19.07 -3.74
CA GLN A 161 -11.64 -17.98 -3.21
C GLN A 161 -11.75 -16.80 -4.18
N LEU A 162 -10.65 -16.43 -4.84
CA LEU A 162 -10.66 -15.34 -5.82
C LEU A 162 -11.53 -15.68 -7.04
N ILE A 163 -11.47 -16.93 -7.52
CA ILE A 163 -12.31 -17.42 -8.62
C ILE A 163 -13.79 -17.34 -8.23
N LEU A 164 -14.15 -17.80 -7.03
CA LEU A 164 -15.54 -17.73 -6.54
C LEU A 164 -16.05 -16.29 -6.41
N VAL A 165 -15.21 -15.38 -5.93
CA VAL A 165 -15.56 -13.95 -5.85
C VAL A 165 -15.76 -13.35 -7.24
N ASN A 166 -14.86 -13.64 -8.19
CA ASN A 166 -14.98 -13.16 -9.57
C ASN A 166 -16.25 -13.69 -10.24
N GLN A 167 -16.54 -14.99 -10.14
CA GLN A 167 -17.78 -15.57 -10.66
C GLN A 167 -19.03 -14.91 -10.07
N LYS A 168 -19.01 -14.59 -8.76
CA LYS A 168 -20.12 -13.89 -8.10
C LYS A 168 -20.28 -12.46 -8.60
N LEU A 169 -19.18 -11.77 -8.90
CA LEU A 169 -19.21 -10.43 -9.48
C LEU A 169 -19.73 -10.47 -10.91
N ASP A 170 -19.32 -11.45 -11.73
CA ASP A 170 -19.79 -11.63 -13.10
C ASP A 170 -21.29 -11.94 -13.16
N MET A 171 -21.80 -12.77 -12.24
CA MET A 171 -23.24 -13.00 -12.12
C MET A 171 -23.99 -11.71 -11.75
N ARG A 172 -23.46 -10.90 -10.84
CA ARG A 172 -24.08 -9.62 -10.46
C ARG A 172 -24.04 -8.61 -11.60
N LEU A 173 -22.97 -8.60 -12.40
CA LEU A 173 -22.84 -7.77 -13.58
C LEU A 173 -23.85 -8.19 -14.65
N SER A 174 -23.96 -9.49 -14.93
CA SER A 174 -24.94 -10.04 -15.89
C SER A 174 -26.39 -9.68 -15.50
N ILE A 175 -26.74 -9.76 -14.21
CA ILE A 175 -28.07 -9.35 -13.71
C ILE A 175 -28.27 -7.83 -13.88
N MET A 176 -27.24 -7.03 -13.66
CA MET A 176 -27.30 -5.58 -13.82
C MET A 176 -27.45 -5.17 -15.29
N GLU A 177 -26.71 -5.81 -16.18
CA GLU A 177 -26.77 -5.60 -17.63
C GLU A 177 -28.13 -6.01 -18.19
N ALA A 178 -28.66 -7.19 -17.80
CA ALA A 178 -30.00 -7.62 -18.20
C ALA A 178 -31.10 -6.63 -17.76
N LYS A 179 -30.97 -6.04 -16.56
CA LYS A 179 -31.89 -4.99 -16.09
C LYS A 179 -31.76 -3.68 -16.87
N PHE A 180 -30.59 -3.42 -17.46
CA PHE A 180 -30.34 -2.21 -18.24
C PHE A 180 -30.90 -2.34 -19.66
N TYR A 181 -30.70 -3.48 -20.31
CA TYR A 181 -31.24 -3.76 -21.65
C TYR A 181 -32.78 -3.87 -21.65
N ASN A 182 -33.37 -4.49 -20.62
CA ASN A 182 -34.83 -4.55 -20.49
C ASN A 182 -35.46 -3.18 -20.23
N LYS A 183 -34.72 -2.23 -19.64
CA LYS A 183 -35.21 -0.85 -19.39
C LYS A 183 -35.20 0.03 -20.64
N GLN A 184 -34.41 -0.32 -21.66
CA GLN A 184 -34.32 0.45 -22.92
C GLN A 184 -35.38 0.06 -23.95
N GLN A 185 -36.10 -1.05 -23.75
CA GLN A 185 -37.20 -1.46 -24.63
C GLN A 185 -38.57 -0.85 -24.25
N ASP A 186 -38.72 -0.28 -23.05
CA ASP A 186 -40.00 0.26 -22.54
C ASP A 186 -40.06 1.80 -22.57
N THR A 187 -39.86 2.42 -23.73
CA THR A 187 -40.35 3.78 -23.98
C THR A 187 -41.09 3.85 -25.32
N PRO A 188 -42.42 4.07 -25.33
CA PRO A 188 -43.15 4.38 -26.55
C PRO A 188 -42.96 5.86 -26.94
N THR A 189 -42.62 6.06 -28.21
CA THR A 189 -42.66 7.29 -29.00
C THR A 189 -44.05 7.94 -28.95
N THR A 190 -44.16 9.26 -28.70
CA THR A 190 -45.22 10.11 -29.26
C THR A 190 -44.80 11.59 -29.20
N ASN A 191 -45.01 12.26 -30.33
CA ASN A 191 -44.76 13.67 -30.63
C ASN A 191 -45.78 14.60 -29.94
N GLU A 192 -45.41 15.87 -29.67
CA GLU A 192 -46.11 17.08 -30.16
C GLU A 192 -45.68 18.39 -29.43
N VAL A 193 -45.18 19.33 -30.24
CA VAL A 193 -45.52 20.78 -30.37
C VAL A 193 -45.73 21.70 -29.14
N SER A 194 -44.82 22.69 -29.06
CA SER A 194 -44.91 24.14 -28.72
C SER A 194 -45.80 24.68 -27.59
N THR A 195 -45.23 25.55 -26.75
CA THR A 195 -45.58 27.00 -26.64
C THR A 195 -44.62 27.75 -25.72
N ASN A 196 -44.32 29.00 -26.09
CA ASN A 196 -43.48 29.94 -25.34
C ASN A 196 -44.26 30.58 -24.18
N THR A 197 -43.66 30.65 -22.99
CA THR A 197 -43.93 31.73 -22.03
C THR A 197 -42.66 32.08 -21.28
N GLU A 198 -42.20 33.31 -21.47
CA GLU A 198 -41.11 33.95 -20.74
C GLU A 198 -41.63 34.36 -19.34
N SER A 199 -41.01 33.86 -18.27
CA SER A 199 -41.17 34.42 -16.93
C SER A 199 -39.89 34.21 -16.11
N ASN A 200 -39.46 35.30 -15.49
CA ASN A 200 -38.18 35.51 -14.86
C ASN A 200 -38.06 34.76 -13.52
N GLU A 201 -37.23 33.73 -13.48
CA GLU A 201 -36.59 33.21 -12.26
C GLU A 201 -35.27 32.51 -12.66
N PRO A 202 -34.14 32.71 -11.94
CA PRO A 202 -32.88 32.11 -12.34
C PRO A 202 -32.99 30.58 -12.18
N PRO A 203 -32.81 29.78 -13.25
CA PRO A 203 -32.96 28.34 -13.12
C PRO A 203 -31.84 27.81 -12.24
N ALA A 204 -32.23 27.17 -11.13
CA ALA A 204 -31.38 26.34 -10.30
C ALA A 204 -30.44 25.54 -11.21
N LYS A 205 -29.13 25.72 -10.98
CA LYS A 205 -28.06 25.09 -11.75
C LYS A 205 -28.33 23.58 -11.84
N ARG A 206 -28.96 23.15 -12.95
CA ARG A 206 -28.96 21.76 -13.39
C ARG A 206 -27.49 21.39 -13.49
N ARG A 207 -27.06 20.55 -12.56
CA ARG A 207 -25.72 19.97 -12.53
C ARG A 207 -25.58 19.19 -13.83
N ARG A 208 -25.05 19.85 -14.87
CA ARG A 208 -24.58 19.18 -16.08
C ARG A 208 -23.63 18.10 -15.58
N THR A 209 -23.99 16.84 -15.78
CA THR A 209 -23.06 15.72 -15.74
C THR A 209 -21.96 16.06 -16.74
N SER A 210 -20.86 16.64 -16.26
CA SER A 210 -19.71 16.96 -17.09
C SER A 210 -19.19 15.65 -17.65
N GLY A 211 -19.16 15.52 -18.98
CA GLY A 211 -18.57 14.37 -19.66
C GLY A 211 -17.16 14.09 -19.16
N ALA A 212 -16.71 12.84 -19.29
CA ALA A 212 -15.37 12.42 -18.91
C ALA A 212 -14.34 13.43 -19.44
N THR A 213 -13.68 14.17 -18.54
CA THR A 213 -12.61 15.09 -18.90
C THR A 213 -11.44 14.26 -19.43
N ASN A 214 -11.05 14.48 -20.69
CA ASN A 214 -9.91 13.79 -21.29
C ASN A 214 -8.63 14.14 -20.52
N LEU A 215 -7.65 13.24 -20.52
CA LEU A 215 -6.45 13.37 -19.69
C LEU A 215 -5.60 14.55 -20.17
N LYS A 216 -5.52 14.77 -21.49
CA LYS A 216 -4.87 15.95 -22.07
C LYS A 216 -5.53 17.27 -21.67
N ASP A 217 -6.85 17.29 -21.47
CA ASP A 217 -7.58 18.51 -21.08
C ASP A 217 -7.24 18.88 -19.63
N VAL A 218 -7.07 17.87 -18.76
CA VAL A 218 -6.60 18.05 -17.38
C VAL A 218 -5.14 18.52 -17.35
N TRP A 219 -4.28 17.97 -18.21
CA TRP A 219 -2.90 18.45 -18.38
C TRP A 219 -2.85 19.90 -18.85
N PHE A 220 -3.62 20.24 -19.88
CA PHE A 220 -3.68 21.58 -20.43
C PHE A 220 -4.16 22.58 -19.38
N THR A 221 -5.30 22.32 -18.74
CA THR A 221 -5.86 23.19 -17.69
C THR A 221 -4.91 23.35 -16.50
N TRP A 222 -4.21 22.29 -16.09
CA TRP A 222 -3.21 22.37 -15.02
C TRP A 222 -2.15 23.43 -15.32
N PHE A 223 -1.63 23.49 -16.55
CA PHE A 223 -0.55 24.38 -16.94
C PHE A 223 -0.99 25.73 -17.52
N THR A 224 -2.24 25.91 -17.96
CA THR A 224 -2.66 27.16 -18.62
C THR A 224 -3.70 27.98 -17.86
N GLN A 225 -4.32 27.42 -16.82
CA GLN A 225 -5.34 28.13 -16.04
C GLN A 225 -4.73 29.25 -15.17
N GLU A 226 -5.40 30.40 -15.12
CA GLU A 226 -5.07 31.52 -14.24
C GLU A 226 -6.24 31.80 -13.27
N PRO A 227 -6.01 31.91 -11.95
CA PRO A 227 -4.76 31.58 -11.25
C PRO A 227 -4.42 30.10 -11.38
N ARG A 228 -3.12 29.77 -11.33
CA ARG A 228 -2.62 28.40 -11.50
C ARG A 228 -3.31 27.45 -10.53
N MET A 229 -3.71 26.27 -11.01
CA MET A 229 -4.45 25.28 -10.21
C MET A 229 -3.75 24.89 -8.91
N TRP A 230 -2.41 24.86 -8.89
CA TRP A 230 -1.62 24.61 -7.67
C TRP A 230 -1.51 25.82 -6.73
N SER A 231 -1.75 27.03 -7.24
CA SER A 231 -1.69 28.30 -6.49
C SER A 231 -3.04 28.75 -5.95
N SER A 232 -4.15 28.09 -6.33
CA SER A 232 -5.46 28.40 -5.78
C SER A 232 -5.52 28.08 -4.27
N THR A 233 -6.18 28.91 -3.48
CA THR A 233 -6.44 28.64 -2.03
C THR A 233 -7.92 28.30 -1.79
N ASP A 234 -8.72 28.21 -2.86
CA ASP A 234 -10.15 27.97 -2.78
C ASP A 234 -10.46 26.51 -2.38
N ALA A 235 -11.17 26.35 -1.25
CA ALA A 235 -11.64 25.07 -0.73
C ALA A 235 -12.54 24.31 -1.72
N GLY A 236 -13.27 25.02 -2.58
CA GLY A 236 -14.11 24.41 -3.63
C GLY A 236 -13.31 23.67 -4.72
N THR A 237 -12.05 24.07 -4.94
CA THR A 237 -11.17 23.47 -5.97
C THR A 237 -10.27 22.35 -5.42
N LYS A 238 -10.32 22.06 -4.12
CA LYS A 238 -9.42 21.11 -3.45
C LYS A 238 -9.44 19.71 -4.08
N TYR A 239 -10.64 19.17 -4.31
CA TYR A 239 -10.79 17.84 -4.89
C TYR A 239 -10.34 17.81 -6.36
N ALA A 240 -10.78 18.79 -7.16
CA ALA A 240 -10.38 18.91 -8.56
C ALA A 240 -8.85 19.05 -8.71
N ARG A 241 -8.19 19.78 -7.81
CA ARG A 241 -6.73 19.91 -7.78
C ARG A 241 -6.04 18.60 -7.44
N SER A 242 -6.55 17.84 -6.47
CA SER A 242 -5.97 16.54 -6.10
C SER A 242 -6.03 15.57 -7.26
N THR A 243 -7.21 15.43 -7.89
CA THR A 243 -7.40 14.57 -9.07
C THR A 243 -6.55 15.03 -10.24
N ALA A 244 -6.52 16.33 -10.53
CA ALA A 244 -5.67 16.87 -11.58
C ALA A 244 -4.18 16.62 -11.31
N LYS A 245 -3.74 16.74 -10.05
CA LYS A 245 -2.36 16.43 -9.66
C LYS A 245 -2.01 14.95 -9.91
N GLN A 246 -2.91 14.02 -9.62
CA GLN A 246 -2.72 12.59 -9.86
C GLN A 246 -2.65 12.27 -11.35
N VAL A 247 -3.55 12.85 -12.15
CA VAL A 247 -3.55 12.71 -13.62
C VAL A 247 -2.26 13.28 -14.23
N VAL A 248 -1.87 14.49 -13.82
CA VAL A 248 -0.63 15.12 -14.31
C VAL A 248 0.60 14.32 -13.88
N ALA A 249 0.66 13.83 -12.65
CA ALA A 249 1.76 12.97 -12.19
C ALA A 249 1.86 11.68 -13.01
N SER A 250 0.71 11.07 -13.32
CA SER A 250 0.64 9.86 -14.13
C SER A 250 1.14 10.13 -15.56
N LEU A 251 0.65 11.20 -16.22
CA LEU A 251 1.08 11.58 -17.56
C LEU A 251 2.59 11.87 -17.65
N LYS A 252 3.20 12.44 -16.60
CA LYS A 252 4.66 12.68 -16.56
C LYS A 252 5.48 11.40 -16.66
N LEU A 253 4.97 10.27 -16.17
CA LEU A 253 5.69 8.99 -16.23
C LEU A 253 5.82 8.44 -17.65
N PHE A 254 4.95 8.88 -18.56
CA PHE A 254 4.91 8.45 -19.96
C PHE A 254 5.63 9.42 -20.91
N LEU A 255 6.47 10.31 -20.36
CA LEU A 255 7.36 11.20 -21.11
C LEU A 255 8.81 10.72 -20.94
N PRO A 256 9.34 9.85 -21.85
CA PRO A 256 10.61 9.15 -21.65
C PRO A 256 11.82 10.09 -21.56
N ASP A 257 11.82 11.19 -22.32
CA ASP A 257 12.89 12.20 -22.32
C ASP A 257 12.61 13.38 -21.37
N GLY A 258 11.57 13.26 -20.55
CA GLY A 258 11.03 14.37 -19.77
C GLY A 258 10.38 15.46 -20.64
N PHE A 259 10.19 16.66 -20.07
CA PHE A 259 9.64 17.80 -20.79
C PHE A 259 10.16 19.13 -20.25
N LYS A 260 10.21 20.15 -21.10
CA LYS A 260 10.57 21.53 -20.74
C LYS A 260 9.46 22.46 -21.20
N LEU A 261 8.96 23.30 -20.30
CA LEU A 261 7.94 24.31 -20.59
C LEU A 261 8.51 25.69 -20.26
N HIS A 262 8.51 26.58 -21.24
CA HIS A 262 8.95 27.96 -21.07
C HIS A 262 7.75 28.89 -20.93
N GLU A 263 7.44 29.33 -19.71
CA GLU A 263 6.26 30.15 -19.40
C GLU A 263 6.18 31.48 -20.17
N LYS A 264 7.35 32.02 -20.57
CA LYS A 264 7.45 33.27 -21.36
C LYS A 264 7.44 33.03 -22.88
N SER A 265 7.31 31.79 -23.33
CA SER A 265 7.24 31.46 -24.76
C SER A 265 5.88 31.88 -25.33
N PRO A 266 5.82 32.57 -26.48
CA PRO A 266 4.55 32.83 -27.16
C PRO A 266 3.85 31.54 -27.61
N ARG A 267 4.57 30.42 -27.67
CA ARG A 267 4.07 29.08 -28.01
C ARG A 267 3.78 28.20 -26.79
N TYR A 268 3.81 28.77 -25.58
CA TYR A 268 3.65 28.02 -24.34
C TYR A 268 2.40 27.13 -24.31
N ARG A 269 1.23 27.65 -24.74
CA ARG A 269 -0.01 26.86 -24.75
C ARG A 269 0.03 25.72 -25.76
N ASP A 270 0.64 25.95 -26.92
CA ASP A 270 0.77 24.95 -27.98
C ASP A 270 1.76 23.84 -27.57
N GLU A 271 2.85 24.21 -26.90
CA GLU A 271 3.82 23.27 -26.31
C GLU A 271 3.17 22.41 -25.22
N VAL A 272 2.41 23.01 -24.31
CA VAL A 272 1.65 22.29 -23.28
C VAL A 272 0.69 21.28 -23.90
N LEU A 273 -0.06 21.69 -24.93
CA LEU A 273 -1.04 20.82 -25.59
C LEU A 273 -0.34 19.65 -26.29
N LYS A 274 0.72 19.91 -27.06
CA LYS A 274 1.48 18.88 -27.78
C LYS A 274 2.09 17.84 -26.84
N ILE A 275 2.63 18.28 -25.71
CA ILE A 275 3.21 17.38 -24.70
C ILE A 275 2.11 16.57 -24.02
N GLY A 276 0.97 17.19 -23.69
CA GLY A 276 -0.17 16.50 -23.08
C GLY A 276 -0.76 15.42 -24.00
N GLU A 277 -0.88 15.70 -25.29
CA GLU A 277 -1.34 14.72 -26.29
C GLU A 277 -0.38 13.55 -26.45
N ALA A 278 0.93 13.81 -26.52
CA ALA A 278 1.93 12.74 -26.59
C ALA A 278 1.88 11.82 -25.35
N ALA A 279 1.80 12.42 -24.15
CA ALA A 279 1.70 11.66 -22.90
C ALA A 279 0.39 10.84 -22.80
N GLU A 280 -0.73 11.39 -23.26
CA GLU A 280 -2.02 10.70 -23.25
C GLU A 280 -2.03 9.50 -24.20
N VAL A 281 -1.43 9.62 -25.39
CA VAL A 281 -1.33 8.52 -26.36
C VAL A 281 -0.54 7.34 -25.76
N GLU A 282 0.62 7.61 -25.18
CA GLU A 282 1.47 6.58 -24.56
C GLU A 282 0.79 5.91 -23.35
N LEU A 283 0.17 6.71 -22.48
CA LEU A 283 -0.58 6.21 -21.33
C LEU A 283 -1.76 5.32 -21.76
N LEU A 284 -2.53 5.73 -22.76
CA LEU A 284 -3.66 4.95 -23.27
C LEU A 284 -3.19 3.68 -24.00
N ALA A 285 -2.06 3.71 -24.70
CA ALA A 285 -1.46 2.53 -25.32
C ALA A 285 -1.05 1.49 -24.25
N TYR A 286 -0.43 1.95 -23.17
CA TYR A 286 -0.05 1.11 -22.03
C TYR A 286 -1.25 0.48 -21.33
N ILE A 287 -2.30 1.27 -21.08
CA ILE A 287 -3.53 0.80 -20.44
C ILE A 287 -4.25 -0.24 -21.31
N ARG A 288 -4.30 -0.02 -22.63
CA ARG A 288 -4.89 -0.96 -23.59
C ARG A 288 -4.12 -2.29 -23.65
N GLY A 289 -2.80 -2.26 -23.53
CA GLY A 289 -1.97 -3.47 -23.48
C GLY A 289 -2.16 -4.33 -22.23
N ARG A 290 -2.96 -3.86 -21.26
CA ARG A 290 -3.26 -4.56 -19.99
C ARG A 290 -4.75 -4.89 -19.84
N ASP A 291 -5.52 -4.80 -20.92
CA ASP A 291 -6.98 -5.05 -20.95
C ASP A 291 -7.80 -4.17 -19.98
N ILE A 292 -7.28 -2.99 -19.62
CA ILE A 292 -7.98 -2.02 -18.75
C ILE A 292 -8.77 -1.03 -19.62
N THR A 293 -10.06 -0.81 -19.32
CA THR A 293 -10.98 0.05 -20.11
C THR A 293 -11.09 1.49 -19.59
N ALA A 294 -10.19 1.93 -18.70
CA ALA A 294 -10.20 3.28 -18.13
C ALA A 294 -9.71 4.34 -19.14
N ARG A 295 -10.56 5.33 -19.45
CA ARG A 295 -10.25 6.40 -20.44
C ARG A 295 -10.36 7.83 -19.92
N GLY A 296 -10.81 8.03 -18.67
CA GLY A 296 -11.10 9.37 -18.14
C GLY A 296 -10.31 9.70 -16.88
N ALA A 297 -10.13 11.00 -16.64
CA ALA A 297 -9.46 11.55 -15.46
C ALA A 297 -10.12 11.17 -14.11
N GLN A 298 -11.36 10.68 -14.12
CA GLN A 298 -12.08 10.23 -12.91
C GLN A 298 -11.63 8.84 -12.42
N ASN A 299 -10.81 8.14 -13.20
CA ASN A 299 -10.31 6.80 -12.89
C ASN A 299 -8.86 6.81 -12.34
N PHE A 300 -8.29 8.00 -12.11
CA PHE A 300 -6.94 8.22 -11.60
C PHE A 300 -6.97 8.93 -10.25
#